data_AF-A0A6G3SPF8-F1
#
_entry.id   AF-A0A6G3SPF8-F1
#
_cell.length_a   1.000
_cell.length_b   1.000
_cell.length_c   1.000
_cell.angle_alpha   90.00
_cell.angle_beta   90.00
_cell.angle_gamma   90.00
#
_symmetry.space_group_name_H-M   'P 1'
#
loop_
_entity.id
_entity.type
_entity.pdbx_description
1 polymer ?
#
loop_
_entity_poly.entity_id
_entity_poly.type
_entity_poly.pdbx_seq_one_letter_code
_entity_poly.pdbx_strand_id
1 'polypeptide(L)'
;KVADWVVDIGPGAGEHGGKVVHSGSLKELLANKESITGQYLSGKRSIPTPDIRRPVDPARVLTVHGARENNLQDIDVSFPLGVLTAVTGVSGSGKSTLVNDILYTHLARELNGAKSVPGRHTRVDGDDLVDKVVHVDQSPIGRTPRSNPATYTGVFDHVRRLFAETMEAKVRGYLPGRFSFNVKGGRCENCSGDGTIKIEMNFLPDVYVPCEVCHGARYNRETLEVHYKGKSIAEVLDMPIEEGLEFFEAVPTIARHLRTLNEVGLGYVRLGQSAPTLSGGEAQRVKLASELQKRSTGRTVYVLDEPTTGLHFEDISKLITVLSGLVDKGNTVIVIEHNLDVIKTADWVVDMGPEGGNGGGLVVAEGTPEQVASVPASHTGKFLQSILDADRISEAAVPSGRGTTRKAAARRTAPAKKTAAAAKKTAVTKANATGTKAGTAKAATTKAAAKKATRARKA
;
A
#
# COMPACT_ATOMS: atom_id res chain seq x y z
N LYS A 1 5.78 -18.22 21.90
CA LYS A 1 6.86 -19.25 21.88
C LYS A 1 6.19 -20.62 22.05
N VAL A 2 5.79 -21.28 20.96
CA VAL A 2 4.90 -22.48 21.00
C VAL A 2 5.24 -23.59 20.00
N ALA A 3 6.25 -23.42 19.13
CA ALA A 3 6.61 -24.42 18.14
C ALA A 3 7.53 -25.50 18.75
N ASP A 4 7.23 -26.77 18.48
CA ASP A 4 8.04 -27.92 18.90
C ASP A 4 9.41 -27.96 18.20
N TRP A 5 9.41 -27.60 16.91
CA TRP A 5 10.58 -27.56 16.05
C TRP A 5 10.61 -26.24 15.26
N VAL A 6 11.81 -25.68 15.08
CA VAL A 6 12.01 -24.45 14.30
C VAL A 6 13.08 -24.71 13.25
N VAL A 7 12.76 -24.34 12.00
CA VAL A 7 13.71 -24.31 10.88
C VAL A 7 13.94 -22.84 10.52
N ASP A 8 15.19 -22.41 10.56
CA ASP A 8 15.62 -21.06 10.20
C ASP A 8 16.40 -21.12 8.88
N ILE A 9 15.96 -20.35 7.88
CA ILE A 9 16.55 -20.30 6.54
C ILE A 9 17.21 -18.94 6.36
N GLY A 10 18.45 -18.93 5.87
CA GLY A 10 19.24 -17.72 5.71
C GLY A 10 20.66 -18.02 5.20
N PRO A 11 21.70 -17.29 5.66
CA PRO A 11 21.66 -16.20 6.65
C PRO A 11 21.06 -14.88 6.11
N GLY A 12 20.99 -14.70 4.79
CA GLY A 12 20.36 -13.55 4.13
C GLY A 12 19.20 -13.94 3.21
N ALA A 13 18.80 -13.00 2.35
CA ALA A 13 17.78 -13.19 1.33
C ALA A 13 18.40 -13.39 -0.07
N GLY A 14 17.62 -13.96 -1.00
CA GLY A 14 18.09 -14.30 -2.35
C GLY A 14 19.35 -15.15 -2.34
N GLU A 15 20.40 -14.68 -3.02
CA GLU A 15 21.68 -15.40 -3.20
C GLU A 15 22.49 -15.55 -1.91
N HIS A 16 22.25 -14.70 -0.91
CA HIS A 16 22.82 -14.82 0.44
C HIS A 16 22.03 -15.76 1.35
N GLY A 17 20.93 -16.33 0.85
CA GLY A 17 20.02 -17.22 1.56
C GLY A 17 20.18 -18.69 1.16
N GLY A 18 19.05 -19.41 1.17
CA GLY A 18 18.95 -20.79 0.67
C GLY A 18 19.61 -21.88 1.52
N LYS A 19 20.15 -21.53 2.69
CA LYS A 19 20.79 -22.50 3.62
C LYS A 19 19.95 -22.65 4.89
N VAL A 20 19.95 -23.86 5.44
CA VAL A 20 19.39 -24.13 6.76
C VAL A 20 20.40 -23.66 7.81
N VAL A 21 20.12 -22.53 8.46
CA VAL A 21 20.96 -21.93 9.52
C VAL A 21 20.66 -22.60 10.87
N HIS A 22 19.42 -23.05 11.05
CA HIS A 22 19.01 -23.84 12.20
C HIS A 22 17.91 -24.84 11.82
N SER A 23 17.94 -26.03 12.43
CA SER A 23 16.83 -26.98 12.43
C SER A 23 16.91 -27.73 13.75
N GLY A 24 16.00 -27.44 14.67
CA GLY A 24 16.10 -27.92 16.04
C GLY A 24 15.02 -27.36 16.96
N SER A 25 15.21 -27.53 18.26
CA SER A 25 14.33 -26.96 19.27
C SER A 25 14.55 -25.45 19.42
N LEU A 26 13.52 -24.76 19.94
CA LEU A 26 13.63 -23.33 20.26
C LEU A 26 14.79 -23.01 21.23
N LYS A 27 15.17 -23.92 22.12
CA LYS A 27 16.29 -23.69 23.06
C LYS A 27 17.63 -23.61 22.32
N GLU A 28 17.83 -24.48 21.34
CA GLU A 28 19.04 -24.51 20.53
C GLU A 28 19.10 -23.31 19.57
N LEU A 29 17.96 -22.89 19.01
CA LEU A 29 17.86 -21.67 18.20
C LEU A 29 18.32 -20.41 18.96
N LEU A 30 17.93 -20.27 20.23
CA LEU A 30 18.31 -19.12 21.07
C LEU A 30 19.81 -19.12 21.44
N ALA A 31 20.43 -20.30 21.49
CA ALA A 31 21.87 -20.46 21.69
C ALA A 31 22.67 -20.24 20.40
N ASN A 32 22.10 -20.57 19.23
CA ASN A 32 22.71 -20.38 17.92
C ASN A 32 23.05 -18.90 17.70
N LYS A 33 24.32 -18.63 17.34
CA LYS A 33 24.82 -17.27 17.07
C LYS A 33 24.65 -16.86 15.61
N GLU A 34 24.56 -17.81 14.68
CA GLU A 34 24.42 -17.53 13.25
C GLU A 34 22.98 -17.18 12.87
N SER A 35 21.99 -17.71 13.62
CA SER A 35 20.58 -17.40 13.43
C SER A 35 20.26 -15.95 13.85
N ILE A 36 19.93 -15.10 12.88
CA ILE A 36 19.41 -13.75 13.13
C ILE A 36 18.06 -13.84 13.87
N THR A 37 17.19 -14.77 13.47
CA THR A 37 15.93 -15.09 14.14
C THR A 37 16.15 -15.42 15.62
N GLY A 38 17.14 -16.26 15.93
CA GLY A 38 17.55 -16.60 17.30
C GLY A 38 18.07 -15.40 18.10
N GLN A 39 18.78 -14.47 17.45
CA GLN A 39 19.24 -13.23 18.08
C GLN A 39 18.07 -12.31 18.47
N TYR A 40 17.04 -12.16 17.63
CA TYR A 40 15.83 -11.41 17.97
C TYR A 40 15.01 -12.10 19.07
N LEU A 41 14.76 -13.41 18.97
CA LEU A 41 13.95 -14.16 19.95
C LEU A 41 14.61 -14.29 21.34
N SER A 42 15.92 -14.08 21.42
CA SER A 42 16.71 -14.01 22.66
C SER A 42 16.95 -12.59 23.18
N GLY A 43 16.52 -11.54 22.45
CA GLY A 43 16.73 -10.15 22.82
C GLY A 43 18.16 -9.63 22.61
N LYS A 44 19.05 -10.40 21.98
CA LYS A 44 20.40 -9.94 21.57
C LYS A 44 20.32 -8.88 20.46
N ARG A 45 19.28 -8.96 19.63
CA ARG A 45 18.80 -7.88 18.76
C ARG A 45 17.38 -7.52 19.17
N SER A 46 17.02 -6.26 19.00
CA SER A 46 15.66 -5.75 19.16
C SER A 46 15.49 -4.53 18.26
N ILE A 47 14.24 -4.23 17.89
CA ILE A 47 13.90 -2.92 17.32
C ILE A 47 13.82 -1.95 18.51
N PRO A 48 14.61 -0.87 18.56
CA PRO A 48 14.59 0.07 19.68
C PRO A 48 13.30 0.89 19.70
N THR A 49 12.81 1.21 20.89
CA THR A 49 11.74 2.21 21.07
C THR A 49 12.38 3.61 20.97
N PRO A 50 11.77 4.59 20.28
CA PRO A 50 12.31 5.96 20.23
C PRO A 50 12.40 6.58 21.62
N ASP A 51 13.50 7.27 21.93
CA ASP A 51 13.66 7.95 23.22
C ASP A 51 12.78 9.20 23.36
N ILE A 52 12.55 9.88 22.24
CA ILE A 52 11.69 11.07 22.14
C ILE A 52 10.77 10.86 20.93
N ARG A 53 9.46 11.00 21.14
CA ARG A 53 8.46 10.99 20.05
C ARG A 53 8.37 12.37 19.41
N ARG A 54 8.05 12.43 18.11
CA ARG A 54 7.90 13.71 17.40
C ARG A 54 6.74 14.51 18.02
N PRO A 55 6.91 15.82 18.27
CA PRO A 55 5.86 16.63 18.87
C PRO A 55 4.69 16.79 17.90
N VAL A 56 3.48 16.53 18.38
CA VAL A 56 2.23 16.78 17.64
C VAL A 56 1.95 18.28 17.63
N ASP A 57 1.80 18.84 16.43
CA ASP A 57 1.35 20.23 16.23
C ASP A 57 -0.20 20.28 16.17
N PRO A 58 -0.87 20.91 17.16
CA PRO A 58 -2.34 20.98 17.18
C PRO A 58 -2.95 21.79 16.02
N ALA A 59 -2.16 22.60 15.31
CA ALA A 59 -2.60 23.31 14.12
C ALA A 59 -2.50 22.48 12.84
N ARG A 60 -1.87 21.29 12.88
CA ARG A 60 -1.64 20.43 11.72
C ARG A 60 -2.23 19.04 11.94
N VAL A 61 -3.55 18.93 11.79
CA VAL A 61 -4.32 17.71 12.02
C VAL A 61 -5.31 17.49 10.87
N LEU A 62 -5.43 16.25 10.40
CA LEU A 62 -6.54 15.78 9.58
C LEU A 62 -7.60 15.16 10.49
N THR A 63 -8.85 15.64 10.44
CA THR A 63 -9.94 15.07 11.26
C THR A 63 -11.06 14.54 10.37
N VAL A 64 -11.33 13.25 10.46
CA VAL A 64 -12.50 12.61 9.83
C VAL A 64 -13.68 12.76 10.78
N HIS A 65 -14.77 13.38 10.32
CA HIS A 65 -15.97 13.58 11.12
C HIS A 65 -17.11 12.64 10.73
N GLY A 66 -17.81 12.08 11.73
CA GLY A 66 -19.00 11.24 11.59
C GLY A 66 -18.80 10.01 10.70
N ALA A 67 -17.66 9.33 10.84
CA ALA A 67 -17.36 8.12 10.08
C ALA A 67 -18.32 6.98 10.47
N ARG A 68 -19.11 6.51 9.49
CA ARG A 68 -20.26 5.60 9.68
C ARG A 68 -20.41 4.59 8.53
N GLU A 69 -19.31 4.27 7.86
CA GLU A 69 -19.26 3.20 6.87
C GLU A 69 -19.09 1.83 7.53
N ASN A 70 -19.62 0.78 6.90
CA ASN A 70 -19.67 -0.58 7.43
C ASN A 70 -20.16 -0.64 8.89
N ASN A 71 -19.28 -0.92 9.85
CA ASN A 71 -19.58 -1.05 11.28
C ASN A 71 -19.17 0.17 12.13
N LEU A 72 -18.63 1.24 11.53
CA LEU A 72 -18.22 2.45 12.26
C LEU A 72 -19.44 3.17 12.87
N GLN A 73 -19.32 3.61 14.13
CA GLN A 73 -20.44 4.11 14.93
C GLN A 73 -20.53 5.64 14.99
N ASP A 74 -20.50 6.30 13.83
CA ASP A 74 -20.54 7.78 13.67
C ASP A 74 -19.43 8.50 14.47
N ILE A 75 -18.20 8.00 14.31
CA ILE A 75 -17.02 8.45 15.07
C ILE A 75 -16.32 9.65 14.43
N ASP A 76 -15.75 10.51 15.28
CA ASP A 76 -14.77 11.53 14.90
C ASP A 76 -13.36 11.01 15.24
N VAL A 77 -12.40 11.10 14.31
CA VAL A 77 -11.02 10.60 14.48
C VAL A 77 -10.01 11.62 13.98
N SER A 78 -8.95 11.86 14.74
CA SER A 78 -7.89 12.83 14.38
C SER A 78 -6.54 12.17 14.09
N PHE A 79 -5.92 12.60 13.00
CA PHE A 79 -4.61 12.15 12.50
C PHE A 79 -3.65 13.35 12.46
N PRO A 80 -2.73 13.48 13.43
CA PRO A 80 -1.69 14.51 13.38
C PRO A 80 -0.82 14.39 12.12
N LEU A 81 -0.45 15.54 11.54
CA LEU A 81 0.41 15.59 10.36
C LEU A 81 1.89 15.74 10.75
N GLY A 82 2.77 15.23 9.90
CA GLY A 82 4.22 15.30 10.12
C GLY A 82 4.75 14.31 11.16
N VAL A 83 3.98 13.26 11.46
CA VAL A 83 4.33 12.20 12.42
C VAL A 83 4.05 10.80 11.84
N LEU A 84 4.58 9.75 12.48
CA LEU A 84 4.18 8.36 12.21
C LEU A 84 2.96 7.99 13.06
N THR A 85 1.81 7.79 12.44
CA THR A 85 0.57 7.33 13.10
C THR A 85 0.33 5.85 12.81
N ALA A 86 0.11 5.05 13.87
CA ALA A 86 -0.35 3.66 13.74
C ALA A 86 -1.83 3.54 14.09
N VAL A 87 -2.61 2.92 13.18
CA VAL A 87 -4.01 2.58 13.41
C VAL A 87 -4.08 1.11 13.79
N THR A 88 -4.51 0.85 15.03
CA THR A 88 -4.45 -0.44 15.71
C THR A 88 -5.84 -0.92 16.09
N GLY A 89 -5.93 -2.09 16.72
CA GLY A 89 -7.20 -2.68 17.14
C GLY A 89 -7.47 -4.04 16.51
N VAL A 90 -8.38 -4.81 17.10
CA VAL A 90 -8.65 -6.21 16.72
C VAL A 90 -9.12 -6.36 15.26
N SER A 91 -9.06 -7.58 14.70
CA SER A 91 -9.57 -7.84 13.35
C SER A 91 -11.08 -7.55 13.28
N GLY A 92 -11.52 -6.91 12.19
CA GLY A 92 -12.91 -6.47 12.03
C GLY A 92 -13.33 -5.25 12.89
N SER A 93 -12.43 -4.59 13.62
CA SER A 93 -12.75 -3.38 14.41
C SER A 93 -13.09 -2.13 13.60
N GLY A 94 -12.79 -2.11 12.29
CA GLY A 94 -13.08 -1.00 11.38
C GLY A 94 -11.87 -0.24 10.83
N LYS A 95 -10.63 -0.65 11.15
CA LYS A 95 -9.38 0.03 10.72
C LYS A 95 -9.33 0.38 9.23
N SER A 96 -9.43 -0.63 8.34
CA SER A 96 -9.35 -0.43 6.89
C SER A 96 -10.54 0.38 6.35
N THR A 97 -11.72 0.29 6.98
CA THR A 97 -12.86 1.14 6.64
C THR A 97 -12.61 2.61 6.95
N LEU A 98 -12.05 2.91 8.11
CA LEU A 98 -11.69 4.27 8.50
C LEU A 98 -10.57 4.84 7.63
N VAL A 99 -9.50 4.07 7.42
CA VAL A 99 -8.27 4.56 6.80
C VAL A 99 -8.31 4.45 5.28
N ASN A 100 -8.72 3.32 4.70
CA ASN A 100 -8.70 3.11 3.26
C ASN A 100 -10.01 3.58 2.61
N ASP A 101 -11.16 3.08 3.09
CA ASP A 101 -12.47 3.35 2.46
C ASP A 101 -12.94 4.80 2.67
N ILE A 102 -12.60 5.41 3.81
CA ILE A 102 -12.95 6.81 4.11
C ILE A 102 -11.76 7.75 3.88
N LEU A 103 -10.74 7.76 4.75
CA LEU A 103 -9.70 8.81 4.76
C LEU A 103 -8.90 8.86 3.45
N TYR A 104 -8.27 7.76 3.06
CA TYR A 104 -7.51 7.67 1.81
C TYR A 104 -8.39 7.99 0.60
N THR A 105 -9.58 7.39 0.51
CA THR A 105 -10.46 7.59 -0.63
C THR A 105 -10.96 9.04 -0.73
N HIS A 106 -11.18 9.73 0.39
CA HIS A 106 -11.47 11.15 0.45
C HIS A 106 -10.29 11.97 -0.09
N LEU A 107 -9.10 11.83 0.52
CA LEU A 107 -7.91 12.57 0.10
C LEU A 107 -7.54 12.29 -1.35
N ALA A 108 -7.72 11.07 -1.84
CA ALA A 108 -7.45 10.70 -3.23
C ALA A 108 -8.42 11.40 -4.20
N ARG A 109 -9.68 11.63 -3.79
CA ARG A 109 -10.67 12.36 -4.58
C ARG A 109 -10.31 13.85 -4.66
N GLU A 110 -10.07 14.50 -3.52
CA GLU A 110 -9.82 15.94 -3.45
C GLU A 110 -8.43 16.33 -4.00
N LEU A 111 -7.37 15.60 -3.63
CA LEU A 111 -5.98 15.95 -3.96
C LEU A 111 -5.51 15.34 -5.29
N ASN A 112 -5.85 14.07 -5.52
CA ASN A 112 -5.34 13.31 -6.68
C ASN A 112 -6.35 13.23 -7.84
N GLY A 113 -7.55 13.80 -7.70
CA GLY A 113 -8.61 13.75 -8.72
C GLY A 113 -9.19 12.34 -8.97
N ALA A 114 -9.11 11.45 -7.98
CA ALA A 114 -9.66 10.09 -8.09
C ALA A 114 -11.19 10.11 -8.22
N LYS A 115 -11.75 9.12 -8.94
CA LYS A 115 -13.21 8.99 -9.16
C LYS A 115 -13.91 8.08 -8.16
N SER A 116 -13.16 7.52 -7.21
CA SER A 116 -13.67 6.69 -6.13
C SER A 116 -14.54 7.50 -5.17
N VAL A 117 -15.69 6.96 -4.80
CA VAL A 117 -16.59 7.58 -3.80
C VAL A 117 -16.13 7.13 -2.42
N PRO A 118 -15.77 8.04 -1.50
CA PRO A 118 -15.40 7.67 -0.14
C PRO A 118 -16.59 7.06 0.62
N GLY A 119 -16.28 6.19 1.58
CA GLY A 119 -17.26 5.64 2.52
C GLY A 119 -18.03 6.73 3.28
N ARG A 120 -19.18 6.38 3.83
CA ARG A 120 -20.08 7.30 4.54
C ARG A 120 -19.37 7.98 5.73
N HIS A 121 -19.16 9.28 5.58
CA HIS A 121 -18.68 10.21 6.60
C HIS A 121 -19.43 11.55 6.49
N THR A 122 -19.19 12.50 7.39
CA THR A 122 -19.81 13.83 7.37
C THR A 122 -18.96 14.85 6.62
N ARG A 123 -17.67 14.96 6.96
CA ARG A 123 -16.64 15.74 6.26
C ARG A 123 -15.24 15.29 6.72
N VAL A 124 -14.20 15.74 6.05
CA VAL A 124 -12.82 15.70 6.57
C VAL A 124 -12.36 17.14 6.65
N ASP A 125 -11.77 17.53 7.78
CA ASP A 125 -11.18 18.86 7.99
C ASP A 125 -9.65 18.73 7.95
N GLY A 126 -8.95 19.75 7.42
CA GLY A 126 -7.49 19.79 7.31
C GLY A 126 -6.90 19.17 6.05
N ASP A 127 -7.73 18.84 5.05
CA ASP A 127 -7.31 18.36 3.73
C ASP A 127 -6.53 19.44 2.94
N ASP A 128 -6.80 20.72 3.19
CA ASP A 128 -6.05 21.87 2.68
C ASP A 128 -4.58 21.92 3.17
N LEU A 129 -4.26 21.22 4.26
CA LEU A 129 -2.91 21.15 4.83
C LEU A 129 -2.00 20.19 4.08
N VAL A 130 -2.53 19.33 3.21
CA VAL A 130 -1.80 18.29 2.47
C VAL A 130 -1.94 18.48 0.96
N ASP A 131 -0.93 18.06 0.19
CA ASP A 131 -0.88 18.31 -1.27
C ASP A 131 -1.08 17.05 -2.12
N LYS A 132 -0.92 15.87 -1.52
CA LYS A 132 -0.98 14.58 -2.19
C LYS A 132 -1.23 13.49 -1.15
N VAL A 133 -2.00 12.47 -1.54
CA VAL A 133 -2.03 11.19 -0.81
C VAL A 133 -1.43 10.07 -1.65
N VAL A 134 -0.77 9.12 -0.99
CA VAL A 134 -0.14 7.94 -1.59
C VAL A 134 -0.56 6.71 -0.82
N HIS A 135 -1.16 5.73 -1.50
CA HIS A 135 -1.45 4.42 -0.92
C HIS A 135 -0.40 3.40 -1.36
N VAL A 136 0.15 2.65 -0.41
CA VAL A 136 1.22 1.67 -0.61
C VAL A 136 0.75 0.32 -0.09
N ASP A 137 0.02 -0.39 -0.94
CA ASP A 137 -0.58 -1.70 -0.68
C ASP A 137 0.24 -2.86 -1.27
N GLN A 138 -0.08 -4.08 -0.86
CA GLN A 138 0.57 -5.32 -1.33
C GLN A 138 0.10 -5.79 -2.72
N SER A 139 -0.79 -5.07 -3.41
CA SER A 139 -1.22 -5.46 -4.76
C SER A 139 -0.04 -5.51 -5.74
N PRO A 140 -0.03 -6.43 -6.74
CA PRO A 140 1.09 -6.55 -7.66
C PRO A 140 1.39 -5.24 -8.41
N ILE A 141 2.67 -4.85 -8.50
CA ILE A 141 3.11 -3.67 -9.26
C ILE A 141 2.77 -3.74 -10.76
N GLY A 142 2.47 -4.94 -11.26
CA GLY A 142 1.89 -5.18 -12.57
C GLY A 142 1.51 -6.65 -12.74
N ARG A 143 0.62 -6.92 -13.69
CA ARG A 143 0.08 -8.27 -13.95
C ARG A 143 0.78 -9.03 -15.09
N THR A 144 1.88 -8.49 -15.62
CA THR A 144 2.58 -9.04 -16.80
C THR A 144 4.09 -9.12 -16.56
N PRO A 145 4.83 -10.03 -17.23
CA PRO A 145 6.29 -10.10 -17.14
C PRO A 145 7.05 -8.84 -17.58
N ARG A 146 6.39 -7.90 -18.26
CA ARG A 146 6.96 -6.59 -18.68
C ARG A 146 7.09 -5.59 -17.54
N SER A 147 6.28 -5.76 -16.48
CA SER A 147 6.41 -5.01 -15.24
C SER A 147 7.50 -5.67 -14.39
N ASN A 148 8.44 -4.90 -13.88
CA ASN A 148 9.52 -5.34 -12.99
C ASN A 148 10.02 -4.14 -12.15
N PRO A 149 10.88 -4.34 -11.14
CA PRO A 149 11.38 -3.23 -10.31
C PRO A 149 12.02 -2.11 -11.14
N ALA A 150 12.77 -2.46 -12.19
CA ALA A 150 13.45 -1.48 -13.04
C ALA A 150 12.49 -0.62 -13.89
N THR A 151 11.40 -1.19 -14.42
CA THR A 151 10.38 -0.43 -15.16
C THR A 151 9.45 0.36 -14.25
N TYR A 152 9.10 -0.17 -13.07
CA TYR A 152 8.19 0.50 -12.13
C TYR A 152 8.82 1.74 -11.46
N THR A 153 10.12 1.68 -11.15
CA THR A 153 10.86 2.83 -10.62
C THR A 153 11.35 3.80 -11.70
N GLY A 154 11.21 3.45 -12.99
CA GLY A 154 11.70 4.27 -14.11
C GLY A 154 13.22 4.26 -14.31
N VAL A 155 14.00 3.60 -13.44
CA VAL A 155 15.47 3.47 -13.60
C VAL A 155 15.85 2.83 -14.93
N PHE A 156 15.01 1.95 -15.47
CA PHE A 156 15.25 1.32 -16.76
C PHE A 156 15.35 2.34 -17.92
N ASP A 157 14.68 3.49 -17.83
CA ASP A 157 14.77 4.54 -18.84
C ASP A 157 16.11 5.29 -18.82
N HIS A 158 16.80 5.27 -17.68
CA HIS A 158 18.18 5.75 -17.57
C HIS A 158 19.16 4.71 -18.13
N VAL A 159 18.98 3.42 -17.80
CA VAL A 159 19.77 2.30 -18.35
C VAL A 159 19.70 2.28 -19.89
N ARG A 160 18.50 2.37 -20.48
CA ARG A 160 18.32 2.36 -21.94
C ARG A 160 18.99 3.54 -22.65
N ARG A 161 19.09 4.71 -22.01
CA ARG A 161 19.82 5.87 -22.54
C ARG A 161 21.32 5.63 -22.51
N LEU A 162 21.84 5.13 -21.39
CA LEU A 162 23.25 4.78 -21.24
C LEU A 162 23.71 3.74 -22.28
N PHE A 163 22.91 2.70 -22.54
CA PHE A 163 23.22 1.70 -23.57
C PHE A 163 23.24 2.31 -24.99
N ALA A 164 22.36 3.27 -25.29
CA ALA A 164 22.38 4.00 -26.57
C ALA A 164 23.56 4.97 -26.73
N GLU A 165 24.24 5.32 -25.63
CA GLU A 165 25.42 6.19 -25.65
C GLU A 165 26.74 5.41 -25.88
N THR A 166 26.71 4.08 -25.86
CA THR A 166 27.87 3.22 -26.16
C THR A 166 28.36 3.41 -27.61
N MET A 167 29.63 3.09 -27.86
CA MET A 167 30.22 3.21 -29.20
C MET A 167 29.56 2.25 -30.19
N GLU A 168 29.29 1.01 -29.77
CA GLU A 168 28.63 -0.02 -30.59
C GLU A 168 27.21 0.41 -30.98
N ALA A 169 26.43 0.95 -30.04
CA ALA A 169 25.09 1.47 -30.33
C ALA A 169 25.15 2.66 -31.31
N LYS A 170 26.06 3.62 -31.08
CA LYS A 170 26.22 4.79 -31.96
C LYS A 170 26.58 4.41 -33.39
N VAL A 171 27.54 3.49 -33.58
CA VAL A 171 27.93 3.00 -34.92
C VAL A 171 26.77 2.26 -35.62
N ARG A 172 25.94 1.53 -34.87
CA ARG A 172 24.76 0.82 -35.39
C ARG A 172 23.50 1.68 -35.50
N GLY A 173 23.54 2.96 -35.11
CA GLY A 173 22.38 3.86 -35.09
C GLY A 173 21.30 3.47 -34.07
N TYR A 174 21.65 2.75 -33.00
CA TYR A 174 20.70 2.25 -32.01
C TYR A 174 20.31 3.32 -30.99
N LEU A 175 19.04 3.73 -31.05
CA LEU A 175 18.41 4.63 -30.10
C LEU A 175 17.92 3.90 -28.83
N PRO A 176 17.58 4.59 -27.72
CA PRO A 176 17.06 3.97 -26.50
C PRO A 176 15.82 3.07 -26.68
N GLY A 177 15.10 3.22 -27.80
CA GLY A 177 14.02 2.33 -28.21
C GLY A 177 14.47 0.90 -28.54
N ARG A 178 15.66 0.72 -29.15
CA ARG A 178 16.25 -0.62 -29.43
C ARG A 178 16.38 -1.42 -28.14
N PHE A 179 16.79 -0.74 -27.08
CA PHE A 179 17.02 -1.29 -25.74
C PHE A 179 15.74 -1.47 -24.91
N SER A 180 14.55 -1.26 -25.47
CA SER A 180 13.28 -1.51 -24.76
C SER A 180 12.64 -2.82 -25.21
N PHE A 181 12.48 -3.79 -24.30
CA PHE A 181 11.76 -5.03 -24.58
C PHE A 181 10.27 -4.80 -24.88
N ASN A 182 9.71 -3.63 -24.54
CA ASN A 182 8.31 -3.29 -24.77
C ASN A 182 7.99 -2.87 -26.21
N VAL A 183 8.98 -2.57 -27.05
CA VAL A 183 8.78 -2.07 -28.42
C VAL A 183 9.47 -2.93 -29.47
N LYS A 184 8.91 -2.97 -30.69
CA LYS A 184 9.52 -3.70 -31.81
C LYS A 184 10.89 -3.11 -32.17
N GLY A 185 11.82 -3.98 -32.57
CA GLY A 185 13.14 -3.58 -33.05
C GLY A 185 14.26 -4.41 -32.41
N GLY A 186 14.50 -4.24 -31.10
CA GLY A 186 15.54 -4.99 -30.38
C GLY A 186 15.04 -6.14 -29.51
N ARG A 187 13.75 -6.16 -29.15
CA ARG A 187 13.14 -7.26 -28.38
C ARG A 187 13.16 -8.59 -29.15
N CYS A 188 13.06 -9.70 -28.43
CA CYS A 188 12.73 -11.00 -29.01
C CYS A 188 11.27 -10.99 -29.48
N GLU A 189 11.02 -11.14 -30.78
CA GLU A 189 9.65 -11.14 -31.31
C GLU A 189 8.88 -12.44 -30.96
N ASN A 190 9.55 -13.58 -30.72
CA ASN A 190 8.91 -14.86 -30.38
C ASN A 190 8.07 -14.77 -29.09
N CYS A 191 8.64 -14.20 -28.02
CA CYS A 191 7.92 -13.90 -26.78
C CYS A 191 7.45 -12.44 -26.70
N SER A 192 7.51 -11.69 -27.81
CA SER A 192 7.19 -10.24 -27.84
C SER A 192 7.87 -9.39 -26.74
N GLY A 193 9.06 -9.80 -26.29
CA GLY A 193 9.84 -9.15 -25.24
C GLY A 193 9.53 -9.59 -23.80
N ASP A 194 8.59 -10.51 -23.58
CA ASP A 194 8.20 -10.93 -22.23
C ASP A 194 9.31 -11.79 -21.56
N GLY A 195 10.11 -12.49 -22.37
CA GLY A 195 11.17 -13.43 -21.94
C GLY A 195 10.65 -14.83 -21.63
N THR A 196 9.38 -14.93 -21.24
CA THR A 196 8.66 -16.18 -21.00
C THR A 196 7.53 -16.39 -22.03
N ILE A 197 7.13 -17.64 -22.23
CA ILE A 197 5.88 -18.02 -22.90
C ILE A 197 4.88 -18.48 -21.84
N LYS A 198 3.65 -17.99 -21.91
CA LYS A 198 2.54 -18.41 -21.04
C LYS A 198 1.93 -19.70 -21.62
N ILE A 199 1.90 -20.76 -20.82
CA ILE A 199 1.17 -22.00 -21.11
C ILE A 199 -0.14 -21.95 -20.32
N GLU A 200 -1.26 -21.92 -21.02
CA GLU A 200 -2.59 -21.91 -20.40
C GLU A 200 -3.00 -23.31 -19.95
N MET A 201 -3.47 -23.43 -18.72
CA MET A 201 -3.76 -24.72 -18.08
C MET A 201 -5.23 -24.76 -17.64
N ASN A 202 -5.99 -25.74 -18.13
CA ASN A 202 -7.46 -25.77 -17.96
C ASN A 202 -7.94 -25.85 -16.49
N PHE A 203 -7.14 -26.41 -15.59
CA PHE A 203 -7.52 -26.69 -14.19
C PHE A 203 -6.46 -26.27 -13.16
N LEU A 204 -5.32 -25.74 -13.61
CA LEU A 204 -4.20 -25.33 -12.77
C LEU A 204 -3.86 -23.87 -13.08
N PRO A 205 -3.18 -23.15 -12.17
CA PRO A 205 -2.64 -21.83 -12.50
C PRO A 205 -1.75 -21.89 -13.75
N ASP A 206 -1.85 -20.87 -14.59
CA ASP A 206 -1.06 -20.75 -15.82
C ASP A 206 0.45 -20.77 -15.53
N VAL A 207 1.21 -21.52 -16.34
CA VAL A 207 2.65 -21.71 -16.14
C VAL A 207 3.43 -20.83 -17.12
N TYR A 208 4.49 -20.18 -16.63
CA TYR A 208 5.40 -19.39 -17.44
C TYR A 208 6.70 -20.17 -17.66
N VAL A 209 6.98 -20.53 -18.92
CA VAL A 209 8.24 -21.20 -19.29
C VAL A 209 9.20 -20.20 -19.95
N PRO A 210 10.53 -20.32 -19.78
CA PRO A 210 11.48 -19.50 -20.53
C PRO A 210 11.28 -19.64 -22.04
N CYS A 211 11.37 -18.52 -22.77
CA CYS A 211 11.23 -18.51 -24.22
C CYS A 211 12.39 -19.28 -24.89
N GLU A 212 12.07 -20.28 -25.71
CA GLU A 212 13.04 -21.14 -26.39
C GLU A 212 14.02 -20.41 -27.34
N VAL A 213 13.66 -19.22 -27.83
CA VAL A 213 14.46 -18.45 -28.80
C VAL A 213 15.44 -17.46 -28.15
N CYS A 214 15.11 -16.92 -26.99
CA CYS A 214 15.97 -15.96 -26.27
C CYS A 214 16.42 -16.45 -24.88
N HIS A 215 16.01 -17.65 -24.47
CA HIS A 215 16.31 -18.27 -23.18
C HIS A 215 16.06 -17.35 -21.97
N GLY A 216 15.00 -16.55 -22.02
CA GLY A 216 14.67 -15.57 -20.98
C GLY A 216 15.21 -14.15 -21.21
N ALA A 217 16.20 -13.95 -22.09
CA ALA A 217 16.92 -12.69 -22.24
C ALA A 217 16.11 -11.50 -22.79
N ARG A 218 14.84 -11.69 -23.21
CA ARG A 218 13.91 -10.66 -23.74
C ARG A 218 14.32 -9.95 -25.04
N TYR A 219 15.56 -10.06 -25.51
CA TYR A 219 16.10 -9.37 -26.70
C TYR A 219 16.47 -10.32 -27.84
N ASN A 220 16.67 -9.77 -29.04
CA ASN A 220 17.33 -10.44 -30.16
C ASN A 220 18.86 -10.35 -30.04
N ARG A 221 19.57 -11.25 -30.72
CA ARG A 221 21.03 -11.41 -30.63
C ARG A 221 21.78 -10.11 -30.96
N GLU A 222 21.35 -9.39 -31.99
CA GLU A 222 22.02 -8.17 -32.46
C GLU A 222 21.95 -7.01 -31.45
N THR A 223 20.98 -7.05 -30.52
CA THR A 223 20.87 -6.09 -29.41
C THR A 223 21.72 -6.48 -28.21
N LEU A 224 21.91 -7.79 -27.98
CA LEU A 224 22.75 -8.33 -26.90
C LEU A 224 24.25 -8.17 -27.18
N GLU A 225 24.64 -7.97 -28.44
CA GLU A 225 26.02 -7.65 -28.84
C GLU A 225 26.51 -6.27 -28.36
N VAL A 226 25.63 -5.39 -27.88
CA VAL A 226 26.02 -4.08 -27.31
C VAL A 226 26.25 -4.21 -25.81
N HIS A 227 27.43 -3.77 -25.35
CA HIS A 227 27.87 -3.94 -23.98
C HIS A 227 28.17 -2.60 -23.30
N TYR A 228 27.84 -2.50 -22.02
CA TYR A 228 28.34 -1.47 -21.12
C TYR A 228 29.16 -2.15 -20.03
N LYS A 229 30.41 -1.71 -19.82
CA LYS A 229 31.38 -2.38 -18.91
C LYS A 229 31.46 -3.91 -19.10
N GLY A 230 31.37 -4.39 -20.35
CA GLY A 230 31.41 -5.82 -20.67
C GLY A 230 30.13 -6.61 -20.37
N LYS A 231 29.02 -5.94 -20.02
CA LYS A 231 27.70 -6.55 -19.77
C LYS A 231 26.67 -6.08 -20.80
N SER A 232 25.92 -7.04 -21.35
CA SER A 232 24.76 -6.79 -22.21
C SER A 232 23.56 -6.28 -21.40
N ILE A 233 22.54 -5.73 -22.06
CA ILE A 233 21.35 -5.23 -21.36
C ILE A 233 20.52 -6.34 -20.69
N ALA A 234 20.61 -7.58 -21.16
CA ALA A 234 19.94 -8.71 -20.50
C ALA A 234 20.63 -9.06 -19.18
N GLU A 235 21.97 -9.12 -19.14
CA GLU A 235 22.71 -9.34 -17.90
C GLU A 235 22.52 -8.20 -16.90
N VAL A 236 22.41 -6.95 -17.38
CA VAL A 236 22.05 -5.78 -16.54
C VAL A 236 20.62 -5.86 -15.99
N LEU A 237 19.71 -6.58 -16.66
CA LEU A 237 18.39 -6.88 -16.09
C LEU A 237 18.41 -8.11 -15.18
N ASP A 238 19.43 -8.95 -15.27
CA ASP A 238 19.54 -10.18 -14.50
C ASP A 238 20.28 -10.01 -13.17
N MET A 239 21.15 -9.00 -13.04
CA MET A 239 21.85 -8.69 -11.78
C MET A 239 20.91 -8.34 -10.62
N PRO A 240 21.25 -8.73 -9.37
CA PRO A 240 20.67 -8.18 -8.15
C PRO A 240 20.79 -6.66 -8.08
N ILE A 241 19.86 -6.00 -7.38
CA ILE A 241 19.86 -4.55 -7.17
C ILE A 241 21.12 -4.05 -6.45
N GLU A 242 21.68 -4.85 -5.53
CA GLU A 242 22.92 -4.52 -4.83
C GLU A 242 24.16 -4.55 -5.75
N GLU A 243 24.32 -5.59 -6.58
CA GLU A 243 25.37 -5.65 -7.62
C GLU A 243 25.19 -4.49 -8.62
N GLY A 244 23.95 -4.21 -9.02
CA GLY A 244 23.63 -3.08 -9.90
C GLY A 244 24.01 -1.73 -9.30
N LEU A 245 23.87 -1.55 -7.99
CA LEU A 245 24.25 -0.31 -7.30
C LEU A 245 25.76 -0.06 -7.39
N GLU A 246 26.58 -1.09 -7.19
CA GLU A 246 28.04 -1.02 -7.37
C GLU A 246 28.41 -0.82 -8.85
N PHE A 247 27.81 -1.61 -9.74
CA PHE A 247 28.06 -1.55 -11.18
C PHE A 247 27.75 -0.17 -11.80
N PHE A 248 26.70 0.50 -11.32
CA PHE A 248 26.29 1.83 -11.78
C PHE A 248 26.71 2.99 -10.87
N GLU A 249 27.62 2.79 -9.91
CA GLU A 249 28.06 3.85 -8.97
C GLU A 249 28.48 5.15 -9.70
N ALA A 250 29.25 5.02 -10.78
CA ALA A 250 29.71 6.12 -11.63
C ALA A 250 28.61 6.82 -12.45
N VAL A 251 27.35 6.39 -12.36
CA VAL A 251 26.18 6.98 -13.04
C VAL A 251 25.15 7.41 -11.99
N PRO A 252 25.29 8.61 -11.39
CA PRO A 252 24.52 9.02 -10.21
C PRO A 252 23.00 8.95 -10.37
N THR A 253 22.50 9.15 -11.58
CA THR A 253 21.05 9.04 -11.85
C THR A 253 20.53 7.61 -11.72
N ILE A 254 21.31 6.59 -12.09
CA ILE A 254 20.96 5.18 -11.92
C ILE A 254 21.21 4.76 -10.47
N ALA A 255 22.42 5.02 -9.95
CA ALA A 255 22.81 4.67 -8.58
C ALA A 255 21.84 5.20 -7.52
N ARG A 256 21.28 6.41 -7.69
CA ARG A 256 20.23 6.94 -6.79
C ARG A 256 18.99 6.05 -6.73
N HIS A 257 18.50 5.56 -7.87
CA HIS A 257 17.29 4.72 -7.89
C HIS A 257 17.56 3.36 -7.23
N LEU A 258 18.72 2.76 -7.53
CA LEU A 258 19.14 1.46 -6.99
C LEU A 258 19.41 1.52 -5.49
N ARG A 259 20.00 2.62 -5.01
CA ARG A 259 20.20 2.87 -3.58
C ARG A 259 18.88 2.86 -2.82
N THR A 260 17.86 3.55 -3.31
CA THR A 260 16.53 3.56 -2.66
C THR A 260 15.88 2.18 -2.66
N LEU A 261 16.04 1.38 -3.72
CA LEU A 261 15.59 -0.02 -3.73
C LEU A 261 16.35 -0.89 -2.72
N ASN A 262 17.66 -0.67 -2.56
CA ASN A 262 18.47 -1.38 -1.59
C ASN A 262 18.12 -0.99 -0.14
N GLU A 263 17.89 0.30 0.13
CA GLU A 263 17.49 0.86 1.44
C GLU A 263 16.15 0.30 1.94
N VAL A 264 15.19 0.04 1.05
CA VAL A 264 13.94 -0.67 1.41
C VAL A 264 14.12 -2.19 1.58
N GLY A 265 15.33 -2.72 1.45
CA GLY A 265 15.65 -4.13 1.64
C GLY A 265 15.38 -5.03 0.43
N LEU A 266 15.46 -4.50 -0.80
CA LEU A 266 15.30 -5.27 -2.05
C LEU A 266 16.64 -5.55 -2.77
N GLY A 267 17.79 -5.40 -2.10
CA GLY A 267 19.12 -5.61 -2.71
C GLY A 267 19.28 -6.95 -3.45
N TYR A 268 18.70 -8.01 -2.90
CA TYR A 268 18.72 -9.36 -3.45
C TYR A 268 17.79 -9.60 -4.66
N VAL A 269 16.85 -8.68 -4.94
CA VAL A 269 15.88 -8.81 -6.03
C VAL A 269 16.54 -8.41 -7.34
N ARG A 270 16.31 -9.18 -8.41
CA ARG A 270 16.92 -8.92 -9.72
C ARG A 270 16.17 -7.80 -10.45
N LEU A 271 16.90 -6.90 -11.12
CA LEU A 271 16.33 -5.68 -11.71
C LEU A 271 15.16 -5.92 -12.67
N GLY A 272 15.28 -6.98 -13.47
CA GLY A 272 14.30 -7.44 -14.45
C GLY A 272 13.31 -8.48 -13.94
N GLN A 273 13.31 -8.84 -12.64
CA GLN A 273 12.42 -9.85 -12.07
C GLN A 273 10.95 -9.52 -12.34
N SER A 274 10.25 -10.47 -12.96
CA SER A 274 8.87 -10.30 -13.41
C SER A 274 7.93 -9.97 -12.25
N ALA A 275 7.10 -8.94 -12.37
CA ALA A 275 6.18 -8.51 -11.31
C ALA A 275 5.24 -9.62 -10.78
N PRO A 276 4.72 -10.56 -11.62
CA PRO A 276 3.94 -11.70 -11.12
C PRO A 276 4.71 -12.69 -10.24
N THR A 277 6.05 -12.62 -10.21
CA THR A 277 6.91 -13.46 -9.37
C THR A 277 7.50 -12.70 -8.17
N LEU A 278 6.99 -11.50 -7.88
CA LEU A 278 7.27 -10.78 -6.64
C LEU A 278 6.22 -11.13 -5.59
N SER A 279 6.66 -11.32 -4.35
CA SER A 279 5.78 -11.39 -3.17
C SER A 279 5.05 -10.05 -2.93
N GLY A 280 3.95 -10.08 -2.17
CA GLY A 280 3.20 -8.86 -1.81
C GLY A 280 4.09 -7.82 -1.11
N GLY A 281 4.93 -8.24 -0.17
CA GLY A 281 5.88 -7.38 0.52
C GLY A 281 7.01 -6.84 -0.38
N GLU A 282 7.46 -7.58 -1.40
CA GLU A 282 8.39 -7.03 -2.41
C GLU A 282 7.71 -5.99 -3.30
N ALA A 283 6.50 -6.29 -3.79
CA ALA A 283 5.71 -5.36 -4.59
C ALA A 283 5.43 -4.05 -3.83
N GLN A 284 5.07 -4.13 -2.54
CA GLN A 284 4.85 -2.99 -1.66
C GLN A 284 6.13 -2.16 -1.47
N ARG A 285 7.28 -2.81 -1.24
CA ARG A 285 8.59 -2.13 -1.12
C ARG A 285 9.03 -1.45 -2.43
N VAL A 286 8.74 -2.03 -3.60
CA VAL A 286 9.00 -1.37 -4.91
C VAL A 286 8.16 -0.10 -5.07
N LYS A 287 6.89 -0.10 -4.64
CA LYS A 287 6.05 1.11 -4.63
C LYS A 287 6.60 2.18 -3.70
N LEU A 288 6.99 1.81 -2.49
CA LEU A 288 7.60 2.70 -1.51
C LEU A 288 8.89 3.34 -2.05
N ALA A 289 9.75 2.55 -2.70
CA ALA A 289 10.99 3.03 -3.34
C ALA A 289 10.73 4.03 -4.49
N SER A 290 9.71 3.78 -5.33
CA SER A 290 9.30 4.69 -6.41
C SER A 290 8.84 6.05 -5.87
N GLU A 291 8.21 6.08 -4.69
CA GLU A 291 7.77 7.33 -4.06
C GLU A 291 8.91 8.05 -3.31
N LEU A 292 9.81 7.32 -2.65
CA LEU A 292 11.01 7.88 -2.00
C LEU A 292 11.96 8.58 -2.99
N GLN A 293 11.95 8.16 -4.26
CA GLN A 293 12.73 8.80 -5.33
C GLN A 293 12.21 10.19 -5.71
N LYS A 294 10.91 10.46 -5.49
CA LYS A 294 10.26 11.73 -5.84
C LYS A 294 10.69 12.84 -4.87
N ARG A 295 10.58 14.10 -5.31
CA ARG A 295 10.91 15.26 -4.45
C ARG A 295 9.81 15.42 -3.39
N SER A 296 10.18 15.25 -2.13
CA SER A 296 9.30 15.55 -0.99
C SER A 296 8.91 17.03 -0.98
N THR A 297 7.63 17.30 -0.71
CA THR A 297 7.10 18.63 -0.39
C THR A 297 6.94 18.84 1.11
N GLY A 298 7.02 17.77 1.91
CA GLY A 298 6.71 17.79 3.35
C GLY A 298 5.21 17.94 3.64
N ARG A 299 4.34 17.71 2.65
CA ARG A 299 2.88 17.83 2.77
C ARG A 299 2.14 16.62 2.18
N THR A 300 2.85 15.54 1.86
CA THR A 300 2.26 14.29 1.37
C THR A 300 1.85 13.38 2.52
N VAL A 301 0.72 12.69 2.38
CA VAL A 301 0.26 11.62 3.30
C VAL A 301 0.51 10.26 2.66
N TYR A 302 1.23 9.40 3.36
CA TYR A 302 1.44 8.00 3.00
C TYR A 302 0.53 7.11 3.82
N VAL A 303 -0.26 6.27 3.16
CA VAL A 303 -1.15 5.28 3.78
C VAL A 303 -0.64 3.88 3.42
N LEU A 304 -0.33 3.06 4.43
CA LEU A 304 0.17 1.71 4.26
C LEU A 304 -0.72 0.72 5.01
N ASP A 305 -1.14 -0.34 4.33
CA ASP A 305 -1.92 -1.43 4.92
C ASP A 305 -1.00 -2.63 5.20
N GLU A 306 -0.95 -3.03 6.48
CA GLU A 306 -0.12 -4.11 7.06
C GLU A 306 1.26 -4.29 6.38
N PRO A 307 2.13 -3.25 6.36
CA PRO A 307 3.40 -3.28 5.65
C PRO A 307 4.43 -4.26 6.25
N THR A 308 4.19 -4.84 7.43
CA THR A 308 5.04 -5.89 8.00
C THR A 308 4.63 -7.32 7.64
N THR A 309 3.50 -7.52 6.95
CA THR A 309 3.01 -8.86 6.62
C THR A 309 4.01 -9.62 5.72
N GLY A 310 4.52 -10.74 6.25
CA GLY A 310 5.54 -11.56 5.60
C GLY A 310 6.98 -11.05 5.74
N LEU A 311 7.24 -10.00 6.53
CA LEU A 311 8.60 -9.52 6.80
C LEU A 311 9.22 -10.16 8.05
N HIS A 312 10.52 -10.40 7.99
CA HIS A 312 11.33 -10.80 9.15
C HIS A 312 11.67 -9.58 10.03
N PHE A 313 11.99 -9.79 11.32
CA PHE A 313 12.29 -8.71 12.29
C PHE A 313 13.35 -7.70 11.79
N GLU A 314 14.39 -8.21 11.12
CA GLU A 314 15.45 -7.39 10.52
C GLU A 314 14.91 -6.46 9.41
N ASP A 315 13.96 -6.92 8.60
CA ASP A 315 13.38 -6.14 7.52
C ASP A 315 12.30 -5.16 8.01
N ILE A 316 11.61 -5.50 9.10
CA ILE A 316 10.75 -4.58 9.84
C ILE A 316 11.59 -3.40 10.38
N SER A 317 12.79 -3.66 10.91
CA SER A 317 13.70 -2.61 11.36
C SER A 317 14.08 -1.65 10.23
N LYS A 318 14.43 -2.18 9.04
CA LYS A 318 14.74 -1.37 7.84
C LYS A 318 13.52 -0.57 7.38
N LEU A 319 12.34 -1.20 7.35
CA LEU A 319 11.08 -0.53 7.01
C LEU A 319 10.81 0.66 7.95
N ILE A 320 10.94 0.48 9.27
CA ILE A 320 10.74 1.56 10.25
C ILE A 320 11.74 2.71 10.04
N THR A 321 13.00 2.41 9.70
CA THR A 321 14.00 3.43 9.33
C THR A 321 13.56 4.22 8.09
N VAL A 322 13.05 3.54 7.06
CA VAL A 322 12.56 4.17 5.83
C VAL A 322 11.31 5.03 6.08
N LEU A 323 10.34 4.53 6.85
CA LEU A 323 9.12 5.27 7.20
C LEU A 323 9.46 6.51 8.05
N SER A 324 10.37 6.38 9.02
CA SER A 324 10.89 7.52 9.79
C SER A 324 11.51 8.57 8.86
N GLY A 325 12.34 8.14 7.90
CA GLY A 325 12.95 9.02 6.90
C GLY A 325 11.96 9.65 5.88
N LEU A 326 10.70 9.23 5.84
CA LEU A 326 9.61 9.98 5.17
C LEU A 326 9.05 11.07 6.07
N VAL A 327 8.83 10.75 7.34
CA VAL A 327 8.30 11.67 8.37
C VAL A 327 9.29 12.80 8.65
N ASP A 328 10.58 12.51 8.75
CA ASP A 328 11.64 13.50 8.98
C ASP A 328 11.79 14.50 7.81
N LYS A 329 11.22 14.18 6.63
CA LYS A 329 11.09 15.11 5.48
C LYS A 329 9.79 15.94 5.53
N GLY A 330 9.09 15.94 6.67
CA GLY A 330 7.84 16.67 6.95
C GLY A 330 6.54 15.95 6.59
N ASN A 331 6.62 14.78 5.92
CA ASN A 331 5.44 14.05 5.47
C ASN A 331 4.72 13.34 6.63
N THR A 332 3.50 12.90 6.37
CA THR A 332 2.72 12.11 7.33
C THR A 332 2.71 10.65 6.88
N VAL A 333 2.90 9.71 7.80
CA VAL A 333 2.80 8.28 7.52
C VAL A 333 1.73 7.68 8.42
N ILE A 334 0.72 7.08 7.82
CA ILE A 334 -0.38 6.39 8.50
C ILE A 334 -0.25 4.90 8.14
N VAL A 335 0.01 4.06 9.13
CA VAL A 335 0.09 2.60 8.97
C VAL A 335 -1.10 1.92 9.63
N ILE A 336 -1.75 0.99 8.95
CA ILE A 336 -2.63 0.01 9.59
C ILE A 336 -1.74 -1.15 10.03
N GLU A 337 -1.64 -1.40 11.34
CA GLU A 337 -0.73 -2.41 11.85
C GLU A 337 -1.28 -3.19 13.05
N HIS A 338 -0.76 -4.41 13.15
CA HIS A 338 -0.91 -5.32 14.28
C HIS A 338 0.44 -5.65 14.93
N ASN A 339 1.56 -5.33 14.26
CA ASN A 339 2.89 -5.61 14.74
C ASN A 339 3.33 -4.60 15.81
N LEU A 340 3.54 -5.11 17.03
CA LEU A 340 3.89 -4.30 18.20
C LEU A 340 5.25 -3.58 18.06
N ASP A 341 6.18 -4.10 17.25
CA ASP A 341 7.45 -3.42 16.97
C ASP A 341 7.27 -2.16 16.12
N VAL A 342 6.25 -2.09 15.26
CA VAL A 342 5.90 -0.86 14.55
C VAL A 342 5.09 0.07 15.47
N ILE A 343 4.10 -0.47 16.18
CA ILE A 343 3.20 0.31 17.04
C ILE A 343 3.98 1.05 18.13
N LYS A 344 4.97 0.41 18.78
CA LYS A 344 5.82 1.08 19.80
C LYS A 344 6.70 2.19 19.23
N THR A 345 7.02 2.14 17.94
CA THR A 345 7.86 3.15 17.24
C THR A 345 7.04 4.30 16.64
N ALA A 346 5.71 4.19 16.59
CA ALA A 346 4.84 5.26 16.14
C ALA A 346 4.86 6.46 17.11
N ASP A 347 4.69 7.66 16.57
CA ASP A 347 4.56 8.88 17.37
C ASP A 347 3.14 9.00 17.96
N TRP A 348 2.14 8.57 17.18
CA TRP A 348 0.72 8.59 17.53
C TRP A 348 0.05 7.24 17.24
N VAL A 349 -0.95 6.87 18.04
CA VAL A 349 -1.72 5.63 17.90
C VAL A 349 -3.21 5.94 17.98
N VAL A 350 -3.99 5.33 17.08
CA VAL A 350 -5.46 5.32 17.09
C VAL A 350 -5.93 3.88 17.23
N ASP A 351 -6.48 3.51 18.39
CA ASP A 351 -6.90 2.14 18.68
C ASP A 351 -8.40 1.93 18.46
N MET A 352 -8.74 1.05 17.50
CA MET A 352 -10.10 0.75 17.08
C MET A 352 -10.66 -0.50 17.78
N GLY A 353 -11.93 -0.46 18.19
CA GLY A 353 -12.55 -1.59 18.87
C GLY A 353 -13.90 -1.24 19.50
N PRO A 354 -14.20 -1.72 20.73
CA PRO A 354 -13.37 -2.63 21.54
C PRO A 354 -13.22 -4.02 20.92
N GLU A 355 -14.24 -4.50 20.21
CA GLU A 355 -14.27 -5.83 19.60
C GLU A 355 -14.32 -5.76 18.06
N GLY A 356 -14.48 -6.91 17.40
CA GLY A 356 -14.69 -7.00 15.95
C GLY A 356 -16.16 -6.96 15.52
N GLY A 357 -16.42 -6.58 14.26
CA GLY A 357 -17.75 -6.60 13.66
C GLY A 357 -18.71 -5.64 14.37
N ASN A 358 -19.91 -6.11 14.72
CA ASN A 358 -20.93 -5.28 15.37
C ASN A 358 -20.56 -4.82 16.79
N GLY A 359 -19.55 -5.43 17.43
CA GLY A 359 -18.99 -4.97 18.71
C GLY A 359 -17.81 -4.00 18.57
N GLY A 360 -17.43 -3.67 17.34
CA GLY A 360 -16.35 -2.73 17.01
C GLY A 360 -16.86 -1.37 16.53
N GLY A 361 -16.03 -0.68 15.76
CA GLY A 361 -16.39 0.58 15.10
C GLY A 361 -16.36 1.82 16.00
N LEU A 362 -15.77 1.71 17.19
CA LEU A 362 -15.48 2.81 18.11
C LEU A 362 -13.97 3.04 18.22
N VAL A 363 -13.61 4.28 18.57
CA VAL A 363 -12.26 4.61 19.05
C VAL A 363 -12.19 4.26 20.54
N VAL A 364 -11.22 3.42 20.92
CA VAL A 364 -10.98 2.99 22.30
C VAL A 364 -9.97 3.90 23.00
N ALA A 365 -8.94 4.32 22.26
CA ALA A 365 -7.90 5.24 22.73
C ALA A 365 -7.26 5.97 21.54
N GLU A 366 -6.84 7.22 21.77
CA GLU A 366 -5.93 7.98 20.91
C GLU A 366 -4.84 8.59 21.78
N GLY A 367 -3.60 8.67 21.28
CA GLY A 367 -2.49 9.24 22.03
C GLY A 367 -1.12 8.75 21.56
N THR A 368 -0.09 9.01 22.35
CA THR A 368 1.18 8.30 22.22
C THR A 368 1.01 6.80 22.58
N PRO A 369 1.89 5.91 22.10
CA PRO A 369 1.97 4.52 22.56
C PRO A 369 1.87 4.32 24.08
N GLU A 370 2.53 5.16 24.89
CA GLU A 370 2.47 5.11 26.36
C GLU A 370 1.07 5.47 26.89
N GLN A 371 0.42 6.49 26.32
CA GLN A 371 -0.94 6.87 26.68
C GLN A 371 -1.93 5.76 26.33
N VAL A 372 -1.83 5.14 25.15
CA VAL A 372 -2.67 4.00 24.76
C VAL A 372 -2.39 2.78 25.64
N ALA A 373 -1.12 2.53 26.02
CA ALA A 373 -0.76 1.50 26.99
C ALA A 373 -1.40 1.72 28.37
N SER A 374 -1.67 2.96 28.77
CA SER A 374 -2.34 3.25 30.04
C SER A 374 -3.85 2.90 30.06
N VAL A 375 -4.50 2.70 28.91
CA VAL A 375 -5.96 2.55 28.80
C VAL A 375 -6.41 1.09 29.01
N PRO A 376 -7.10 0.73 30.11
CA PRO A 376 -7.44 -0.67 30.41
C PRO A 376 -8.46 -1.30 29.44
N ALA A 377 -9.21 -0.47 28.71
CA ALA A 377 -10.15 -0.93 27.69
C ALA A 377 -9.45 -1.35 26.38
N SER A 378 -8.27 -0.80 26.08
CA SER A 378 -7.52 -1.11 24.87
C SER A 378 -6.91 -2.49 24.94
N HIS A 379 -7.23 -3.37 23.98
CA HIS A 379 -6.52 -4.64 23.84
C HIS A 379 -5.09 -4.41 23.37
N THR A 380 -4.86 -3.50 22.43
CA THR A 380 -3.51 -3.10 21.99
C THR A 380 -2.68 -2.60 23.15
N GLY A 381 -3.23 -1.72 23.98
CA GLY A 381 -2.57 -1.15 25.16
C GLY A 381 -2.06 -2.22 26.13
N LYS A 382 -2.88 -3.23 26.44
CA LYS A 382 -2.49 -4.37 27.32
C LYS A 382 -1.26 -5.13 26.80
N PHE A 383 -1.16 -5.35 25.49
CA PHE A 383 0.01 -6.02 24.92
C PHE A 383 1.22 -5.08 24.86
N LEU A 384 1.00 -3.79 24.58
CA LEU A 384 2.02 -2.76 24.48
C LEU A 384 2.70 -2.47 25.83
N GLN A 385 1.97 -2.57 26.95
CA GLN A 385 2.52 -2.54 28.32
C GLN A 385 3.64 -3.56 28.57
N SER A 386 3.66 -4.70 27.85
CA SER A 386 4.69 -5.73 28.03
C SER A 386 5.99 -5.48 27.25
N ILE A 387 6.02 -4.43 26.43
CA ILE A 387 7.11 -4.11 25.50
C ILE A 387 7.66 -2.68 25.73
N LEU A 388 6.83 -1.75 26.23
CA LEU A 388 7.28 -0.44 26.69
C LEU A 388 7.78 -0.52 28.14
N ASP A 389 8.78 0.30 28.48
CA ASP A 389 9.28 0.42 29.85
C ASP A 389 8.18 0.96 30.79
N ALA A 390 8.03 0.35 31.96
CA ALA A 390 6.97 0.70 32.91
C ALA A 390 7.03 2.17 33.37
N ASP A 391 8.23 2.71 33.50
CA ASP A 391 8.46 4.11 33.91
C ASP A 391 7.88 5.09 32.89
N ARG A 392 8.12 4.86 31.58
CA ARG A 392 7.58 5.69 30.48
C ARG A 392 6.05 5.75 30.47
N ILE A 393 5.39 4.63 30.80
CA ILE A 393 3.93 4.56 30.89
C ILE A 393 3.41 5.39 32.07
N SER A 394 4.13 5.37 33.21
CA SER A 394 3.74 6.11 34.42
C SER A 394 3.80 7.63 34.23
N GLU A 395 4.82 8.15 33.53
CA GLU A 395 4.97 9.57 33.25
C GLU A 395 3.90 10.10 32.27
N ALA A 396 3.46 9.26 31.33
CA ALA A 396 2.45 9.62 30.33
C ALA A 396 1.00 9.62 30.84
N ALA A 397 0.74 9.08 32.04
CA ALA A 397 -0.61 8.71 32.51
C ALA A 397 -1.45 9.86 33.13
N VAL A 398 -0.96 11.11 33.16
CA VAL A 398 -1.64 12.22 33.86
C VAL A 398 -1.56 13.55 33.07
N PRO A 399 -2.62 14.38 32.99
CA PRO A 399 -3.96 14.24 33.55
C PRO A 399 -5.08 14.03 32.51
N SER A 400 -6.02 13.15 32.86
CA SER A 400 -7.35 13.08 32.24
C SER A 400 -8.13 14.39 32.48
N GLY A 401 -8.64 15.01 31.41
CA GLY A 401 -9.00 16.44 31.49
C GLY A 401 -10.04 17.03 30.54
N ARG A 402 -10.91 16.25 29.86
CA ARG A 402 -12.19 16.74 29.27
C ARG A 402 -13.07 15.61 28.68
N GLY A 403 -13.68 14.80 29.55
CA GLY A 403 -14.80 13.94 29.14
C GLY A 403 -16.03 14.79 28.78
N THR A 404 -16.32 14.97 27.49
CA THR A 404 -17.48 15.70 26.99
C THR A 404 -18.78 14.90 27.17
N THR A 405 -19.22 14.76 28.42
CA THR A 405 -20.56 14.26 28.77
C THR A 405 -21.64 15.28 28.39
N ARG A 406 -21.91 15.39 27.09
CA ARG A 406 -22.97 16.26 26.56
C ARG A 406 -24.32 15.62 26.89
N LYS A 407 -24.87 15.99 28.06
CA LYS A 407 -26.17 15.52 28.56
C LYS A 407 -27.23 15.54 27.47
N ALA A 408 -27.91 14.40 27.27
CA ALA A 408 -29.10 14.32 26.44
C ALA A 408 -30.13 15.35 26.91
N ALA A 409 -30.56 16.23 26.00
CA ALA A 409 -31.55 17.25 26.31
C ALA A 409 -32.92 16.60 26.54
N ALA A 410 -33.35 16.53 27.80
CA ALA A 410 -34.65 16.01 28.17
C ALA A 410 -35.76 16.80 27.47
N ARG A 411 -36.57 16.08 26.68
CA ARG A 411 -37.74 16.61 25.96
C ARG A 411 -38.80 17.09 26.97
N ARG A 412 -38.74 18.37 27.36
CA ARG A 412 -39.75 18.99 28.24
C ARG A 412 -41.11 18.98 27.53
N THR A 413 -42.03 18.17 28.05
CA THR A 413 -43.45 18.30 27.78
C THR A 413 -43.98 19.60 28.38
N ALA A 414 -44.84 20.29 27.65
CA ALA A 414 -45.61 21.44 28.14
C ALA A 414 -47.10 21.22 27.81
N PRO A 415 -48.04 21.72 28.64
CA PRO A 415 -49.32 21.06 28.84
C PRO A 415 -50.44 21.50 27.88
N ALA A 416 -51.45 20.64 27.77
CA ALA A 416 -52.67 20.91 27.02
C ALA A 416 -53.51 22.05 27.64
N LYS A 417 -54.12 22.88 26.79
CA LYS A 417 -55.28 23.71 27.12
C LYS A 417 -56.43 23.38 26.17
N LYS A 418 -57.63 23.19 26.73
CA LYS A 418 -58.88 22.85 26.04
C LYS A 418 -59.62 24.10 25.53
N THR A 419 -60.74 23.85 24.83
CA THR A 419 -61.84 24.76 24.44
C THR A 419 -61.62 25.52 23.12
N ALA A 420 -62.62 25.70 22.24
CA ALA A 420 -64.03 25.27 22.25
C ALA A 420 -64.49 24.85 20.82
N ALA A 421 -65.67 24.23 20.71
CA ALA A 421 -66.23 23.72 19.45
C ALA A 421 -67.46 24.51 18.97
N ALA A 422 -67.58 24.77 17.66
CA ALA A 422 -68.82 24.96 16.89
C ALA A 422 -68.49 25.24 15.39
N ALA A 423 -69.35 25.03 14.39
CA ALA A 423 -70.36 23.98 14.16
C ALA A 423 -70.89 24.04 12.70
N LYS A 424 -71.13 22.86 12.09
CA LYS A 424 -72.21 22.54 11.11
C LYS A 424 -72.15 23.02 9.63
N LYS A 425 -72.69 22.14 8.76
CA LYS A 425 -73.20 22.31 7.36
C LYS A 425 -72.13 22.36 6.22
N THR A 426 -72.31 21.78 5.01
CA THR A 426 -73.39 20.92 4.44
C THR A 426 -72.90 20.03 3.27
N ALA A 427 -73.79 19.15 2.79
CA ALA A 427 -73.66 18.08 1.80
C ALA A 427 -73.11 18.37 0.37
N VAL A 428 -72.37 17.37 -0.16
CA VAL A 428 -72.50 16.68 -1.47
C VAL A 428 -73.05 17.42 -2.70
N THR A 429 -72.29 17.46 -3.81
CA THR A 429 -72.73 16.99 -5.16
C THR A 429 -71.59 16.89 -6.20
N LYS A 430 -71.86 16.22 -7.35
CA LYS A 430 -70.90 15.75 -8.38
C LYS A 430 -70.67 16.75 -9.54
N ALA A 431 -69.50 16.68 -10.20
CA ALA A 431 -69.26 16.68 -11.67
C ALA A 431 -67.76 16.98 -11.96
N ASN A 432 -67.06 16.61 -13.04
CA ASN A 432 -67.12 15.60 -14.11
C ASN A 432 -65.97 15.96 -15.10
N ALA A 433 -65.12 15.02 -15.55
CA ALA A 433 -64.33 15.06 -16.82
C ALA A 433 -63.23 13.95 -16.79
N THR A 434 -63.41 12.73 -17.32
CA THR A 434 -63.33 12.28 -18.74
C THR A 434 -61.99 12.56 -19.45
N GLY A 435 -61.25 11.48 -19.79
CA GLY A 435 -59.95 11.56 -20.50
C GLY A 435 -59.27 10.20 -20.78
N THR A 436 -60.00 9.24 -21.34
CA THR A 436 -59.43 8.01 -21.97
C THR A 436 -58.60 8.39 -23.22
N LYS A 437 -57.68 7.59 -23.79
CA LYS A 437 -57.57 6.11 -23.88
C LYS A 437 -56.14 5.71 -24.32
N ALA A 438 -55.74 4.46 -24.10
CA ALA A 438 -54.53 3.86 -24.70
C ALA A 438 -54.83 3.12 -26.03
N GLY A 439 -53.78 2.88 -26.84
CA GLY A 439 -53.84 2.05 -28.07
C GLY A 439 -52.52 2.09 -28.85
N THR A 440 -51.60 1.16 -28.61
CA THR A 440 -51.30 -0.04 -29.45
C THR A 440 -50.62 0.21 -30.80
N ALA A 441 -49.43 -0.41 -30.96
CA ALA A 441 -48.61 -0.34 -32.17
C ALA A 441 -48.76 -1.60 -33.07
N LYS A 442 -48.60 -1.44 -34.40
CA LYS A 442 -48.03 -2.48 -35.27
C LYS A 442 -47.61 -1.99 -36.69
N ALA A 443 -46.31 -2.16 -36.96
CA ALA A 443 -45.67 -2.68 -38.20
C ALA A 443 -45.73 -1.98 -39.59
N ALA A 444 -44.56 -2.04 -40.26
CA ALA A 444 -44.29 -2.04 -41.72
C ALA A 444 -44.50 -0.71 -42.51
N THR A 445 -43.71 -0.31 -43.51
CA THR A 445 -42.42 -0.76 -44.13
C THR A 445 -41.85 0.45 -44.94
N THR A 446 -40.54 0.64 -45.17
CA THR A 446 -39.83 0.11 -46.37
C THR A 446 -38.35 0.57 -46.45
N LYS A 447 -37.50 -0.30 -47.04
CA LYS A 447 -36.29 -0.07 -47.85
C LYS A 447 -35.39 1.17 -47.63
N ALA A 448 -34.09 0.93 -47.37
CA ALA A 448 -33.03 1.05 -48.40
C ALA A 448 -31.69 0.44 -47.94
N ALA A 449 -31.08 -0.41 -48.76
CA ALA A 449 -29.68 -0.85 -48.61
C ALA A 449 -29.11 -1.28 -49.97
N ALA A 450 -27.98 -0.68 -50.40
CA ALA A 450 -27.23 -1.13 -51.57
C ALA A 450 -25.79 -0.58 -51.61
N LYS A 451 -24.80 -1.44 -51.32
CA LYS A 451 -23.66 -1.78 -52.23
C LYS A 451 -22.65 -2.71 -51.55
N LYS A 452 -22.15 -3.70 -52.30
CA LYS A 452 -21.05 -4.61 -51.90
C LYS A 452 -20.26 -5.06 -53.14
N ALA A 453 -18.92 -5.08 -53.04
CA ALA A 453 -17.94 -5.33 -54.10
C ALA A 453 -16.50 -5.42 -53.50
N THR A 454 -15.51 -6.20 -53.97
CA THR A 454 -15.53 -7.44 -54.77
C THR A 454 -14.29 -8.32 -54.49
N ARG A 455 -14.47 -9.49 -53.85
CA ARG A 455 -13.90 -10.83 -54.21
C ARG A 455 -12.39 -10.97 -54.62
N ALA A 456 -11.61 -11.72 -53.83
CA ALA A 456 -10.54 -12.69 -54.23
C ALA A 456 -10.06 -13.40 -52.94
N ARG A 457 -10.34 -14.69 -52.63
CA ARG A 457 -9.94 -15.98 -53.23
C ARG A 457 -8.43 -16.24 -53.30
N LYS A 458 -7.92 -17.02 -52.33
CA LYS A 458 -6.71 -17.86 -52.45
C LYS A 458 -7.01 -19.13 -53.26
N ALA A 459 -5.99 -19.63 -53.94
CA ALA A 459 -5.64 -21.05 -53.92
C ALA A 459 -4.53 -21.22 -52.86
#